data_AF-A0A956R750-F1
#
_entry.id   AF-A0A956R750-F1
#
_cell.length_a   1.000
_cell.length_b   1.000
_cell.length_c   1.000
_cell.angle_alpha   90.00
_cell.angle_beta   90.00
_cell.angle_gamma   90.00
#
_symmetry.space_group_name_H-M   'P 1'
#
loop_
_entity.id
_entity.type
_entity.pdbx_description
1 polymer ?
#
loop_
_entity_poly.entity_id
_entity_poly.type
_entity_poly.pdbx_seq_one_letter_code
_entity_poly.pdbx_strand_id
1 'polypeptide(L)'
;MAPLARSLRLALAPCLLAGACSEPLPEGGESFASAVVGPDGGQVVGDSVTLDIPPGALSTETTIELRRSDEVDIGLPGYAQSGSTVSLFPQDLQLELPAALTFADGRDRPAVIFEQDGLDVVALGQTAYINELTRAAAAVASADAEPLVTFVAPVLAATPDQAIAMPVHDTFRMELSLADPSSFNLDVVLSAYDVQRAHGRSLRGTGEGECGFRLAQVTGGSLRSDCSDSPFTGTVRTSGTEVSFDVQPFQADGLDVPVAVGVIIGSSEIAFQGGFLGFDTCTDTGC
;
A
#
# COMPACT_ATOMS: atom_id res chain seq x y z
N MET A 1 40.92 34.52 44.15
CA MET A 1 40.80 35.55 43.10
C MET A 1 41.86 35.26 42.03
N ALA A 2 41.36 34.95 40.83
CA ALA A 2 41.90 35.03 39.46
C ALA A 2 43.24 35.79 39.21
N PRO A 3 43.87 35.72 38.01
CA PRO A 3 43.92 34.65 36.97
C PRO A 3 45.23 34.62 36.10
N LEU A 4 45.23 33.76 35.04
CA LEU A 4 45.75 34.00 33.65
C LEU A 4 47.29 34.18 33.43
N ALA A 5 47.96 33.73 32.35
CA ALA A 5 47.59 32.99 31.13
C ALA A 5 48.85 32.57 30.33
N ARG A 6 48.65 31.55 29.49
CA ARG A 6 49.08 31.42 28.07
C ARG A 6 50.56 31.54 27.66
N SER A 7 51.03 30.50 26.97
CA SER A 7 51.38 30.58 25.53
C SER A 7 51.50 29.18 24.93
N LEU A 8 50.44 28.73 24.23
CA LEU A 8 50.44 27.50 23.45
C LEU A 8 50.65 27.86 21.98
N ARG A 9 51.63 27.20 21.34
CA ARG A 9 52.10 27.48 19.98
C ARG A 9 51.09 27.00 18.93
N LEU A 10 50.79 27.92 18.02
CA LEU A 10 50.08 27.70 16.76
C LEU A 10 51.01 26.99 15.77
N ALA A 11 50.56 25.91 15.13
CA ALA A 11 51.14 25.40 13.90
C ALA A 11 50.01 25.07 12.92
N LEU A 12 49.92 25.88 11.86
CA LEU A 12 49.12 25.61 10.67
C LEU A 12 49.71 24.43 9.90
N ALA A 13 48.85 23.54 9.41
CA ALA A 13 49.13 22.73 8.22
C ALA A 13 47.82 22.57 7.42
N PRO A 14 47.73 23.09 6.19
CA PRO A 14 46.58 22.92 5.31
C PRO A 14 46.81 21.70 4.40
N CYS A 15 45.88 20.75 4.39
CA CYS A 15 45.76 19.77 3.31
C CYS A 15 44.32 19.80 2.79
N LEU A 16 44.10 20.71 1.83
CA LEU A 16 43.02 20.64 0.86
C LEU A 16 43.39 19.58 -0.18
N LEU A 17 42.82 18.39 -0.08
CA LEU A 17 42.61 17.51 -1.22
C LEU A 17 41.19 16.98 -1.13
N ALA A 18 40.32 17.62 -1.91
CA ALA A 18 39.00 17.16 -2.28
C ALA A 18 39.14 15.83 -3.03
N GLY A 19 39.17 14.73 -2.28
CA GLY A 19 38.75 13.44 -2.78
C GLY A 19 37.22 13.47 -2.79
N ALA A 20 36.65 13.35 -3.98
CA ALA A 20 35.22 13.23 -4.19
C ALA A 20 34.62 12.28 -3.14
N CYS A 21 33.77 12.81 -2.27
CA CYS A 21 32.72 12.04 -1.65
C CYS A 21 31.83 11.58 -2.80
N SER A 22 32.18 10.48 -3.47
CA SER A 22 31.18 9.63 -4.07
C SER A 22 30.32 9.17 -2.91
N GLU A 23 29.23 9.90 -2.67
CA GLU A 23 28.11 9.39 -1.89
C GLU A 23 27.86 7.97 -2.41
N PRO A 24 27.78 6.96 -1.53
CA PRO A 24 27.38 5.64 -1.98
C PRO A 24 26.06 5.82 -2.73
N LEU A 25 26.03 5.37 -3.99
CA LEU A 25 24.79 5.27 -4.75
C LEU A 25 23.76 4.64 -3.81
N PRO A 26 22.59 5.28 -3.59
CA PRO A 26 21.56 4.66 -2.76
C PRO A 26 21.33 3.26 -3.32
N GLU A 27 21.45 2.26 -2.44
CA GLU A 27 21.20 0.86 -2.77
C GLU A 27 19.90 0.78 -3.57
N GLY A 28 19.99 0.52 -4.86
CA GLY A 28 18.81 0.67 -5.71
C GLY A 28 19.18 0.84 -7.15
N GLY A 29 19.68 -0.23 -7.75
CA GLY A 29 19.50 -0.52 -9.16
C GLY A 29 19.97 0.49 -10.22
N GLU A 30 19.77 0.14 -11.48
CA GLU A 30 19.95 1.06 -12.61
C GLU A 30 18.64 1.82 -12.85
N SER A 31 18.72 3.16 -12.93
CA SER A 31 17.59 4.01 -13.33
C SER A 31 17.20 3.74 -14.77
N PHE A 32 15.91 3.47 -15.02
CA PHE A 32 15.42 3.22 -16.38
C PHE A 32 14.25 4.13 -16.78
N ALA A 33 13.63 4.84 -15.83
CA ALA A 33 12.66 5.88 -16.12
C ALA A 33 12.59 6.93 -15.01
N SER A 34 12.30 8.17 -15.38
CA SER A 34 12.04 9.25 -14.44
C SER A 34 11.14 10.31 -15.05
N ALA A 35 10.28 10.92 -14.23
CA ALA A 35 9.50 12.09 -14.60
C ALA A 35 9.25 12.98 -13.37
N VAL A 36 9.02 14.27 -13.60
CA VAL A 36 8.50 15.18 -12.57
C VAL A 36 6.98 15.11 -12.64
N VAL A 37 6.34 14.70 -11.54
CA VAL A 37 4.89 14.56 -11.43
C VAL A 37 4.38 15.47 -10.33
N GLY A 38 3.33 16.24 -10.60
CA GLY A 38 2.73 17.18 -9.66
C GLY A 38 1.30 16.83 -9.26
N PRO A 39 0.58 17.79 -8.66
CA PRO A 39 -0.82 17.60 -8.24
C PRO A 39 -1.81 17.29 -9.36
N ASP A 40 -1.44 17.61 -10.61
CA ASP A 40 -2.24 17.29 -11.80
C ASP A 40 -2.14 15.80 -12.19
N GLY A 41 -1.30 15.02 -11.51
CA GLY A 41 -1.02 13.63 -11.85
C GLY A 41 -0.08 13.50 -13.05
N GLY A 42 0.15 12.27 -13.48
CA GLY A 42 1.05 11.97 -14.58
C GLY A 42 1.52 10.53 -14.60
N GLN A 43 2.34 10.20 -15.60
CA GLN A 43 2.84 8.85 -15.78
C GLN A 43 4.36 8.82 -15.78
N VAL A 44 4.92 7.77 -15.20
CA VAL A 44 6.32 7.38 -15.35
C VAL A 44 6.37 6.08 -16.11
N VAL A 45 6.90 6.12 -17.32
CA VAL A 45 6.90 4.98 -18.25
C VAL A 45 8.34 4.61 -18.59
N GLY A 46 8.68 3.34 -18.41
CA GLY A 46 9.99 2.78 -18.73
C GLY A 46 9.90 1.29 -19.03
N ASP A 47 10.53 0.86 -20.10
CA ASP A 47 10.46 -0.53 -20.59
C ASP A 47 9.01 -1.05 -20.66
N SER A 48 8.70 -2.11 -19.91
CA SER A 48 7.37 -2.71 -19.79
C SER A 48 6.65 -2.30 -18.50
N VAL A 49 7.10 -1.25 -17.82
CA VAL A 49 6.56 -0.78 -16.53
C VAL A 49 5.96 0.61 -16.71
N THR A 50 4.75 0.79 -16.20
CA THR A 50 4.06 2.08 -16.16
C THR A 50 3.54 2.33 -14.76
N LEU A 51 3.94 3.46 -14.17
CA LEU A 51 3.34 3.99 -12.96
C LEU A 51 2.45 5.17 -13.36
N ASP A 52 1.14 5.01 -13.21
CA ASP A 52 0.14 6.05 -13.42
C ASP A 52 -0.27 6.65 -12.07
N ILE A 53 0.12 7.90 -11.85
CA ILE A 53 -0.16 8.65 -10.63
C ILE A 53 -1.38 9.52 -10.91
N PRO A 54 -2.54 9.24 -10.28
CA PRO A 54 -3.74 10.00 -10.55
C PRO A 54 -3.61 11.44 -10.04
N PRO A 55 -4.38 12.39 -10.61
CA PRO A 55 -4.42 13.75 -10.11
C PRO A 55 -4.74 13.77 -8.61
N GLY A 56 -3.89 14.42 -7.81
CA GLY A 56 -4.14 14.65 -6.38
C GLY A 56 -3.54 13.59 -5.48
N ALA A 57 -2.91 12.55 -6.04
CA ALA A 57 -2.07 11.63 -5.28
C ALA A 57 -0.84 12.32 -4.66
N LEU A 58 -0.37 13.42 -5.28
CA LEU A 58 0.73 14.24 -4.82
C LEU A 58 0.26 15.66 -4.52
N SER A 59 0.78 16.26 -3.44
CA SER A 59 0.49 17.64 -3.06
C SER A 59 1.46 18.65 -3.69
N THR A 60 2.60 18.20 -4.20
CA THR A 60 3.66 19.03 -4.79
C THR A 60 4.35 18.31 -5.95
N GLU A 61 5.07 19.07 -6.79
CA GLU A 61 5.91 18.49 -7.83
C GLU A 61 7.03 17.64 -7.23
N THR A 62 7.08 16.37 -7.62
CA THR A 62 8.01 15.38 -7.11
C THR A 62 8.67 14.67 -8.28
N THR A 63 10.00 14.53 -8.25
CA THR A 63 10.71 13.68 -9.19
C THR A 63 10.49 12.23 -8.79
N ILE A 64 9.80 11.48 -9.65
CA ILE A 64 9.58 10.06 -9.50
C ILE A 64 10.57 9.32 -10.40
N GLU A 65 11.14 8.24 -9.88
CA GLU A 65 12.15 7.45 -10.59
C GLU A 65 11.89 5.96 -10.40
N LEU A 66 12.03 5.19 -11.49
CA LEU A 66 11.95 3.74 -11.49
C LEU A 66 13.36 3.19 -11.67
N ARG A 67 13.78 2.32 -10.75
CA ARG A 67 15.09 1.68 -10.78
C ARG A 67 14.99 0.17 -10.77
N ARG A 68 15.88 -0.50 -11.47
CA ARG A 68 15.90 -1.95 -11.63
C ARG A 68 16.97 -2.60 -10.78
N SER A 69 16.57 -3.55 -9.94
CA SER A 69 17.46 -4.32 -9.08
C SER A 69 17.33 -5.81 -9.39
N ASP A 70 18.33 -6.37 -10.08
CA ASP A 70 18.37 -7.81 -10.45
C ASP A 70 18.78 -8.71 -9.27
N GLU A 71 19.43 -8.13 -8.25
CA GLU A 71 19.94 -8.86 -7.08
C GLU A 71 18.87 -9.06 -5.99
N VAL A 72 17.73 -8.39 -6.11
CA VAL A 72 16.64 -8.44 -5.14
C VAL A 72 15.54 -9.36 -5.66
N ASP A 73 15.32 -10.47 -4.96
CA ASP A 73 14.21 -11.39 -5.19
C ASP A 73 13.16 -11.17 -4.10
N ILE A 74 11.96 -10.79 -4.50
CA ILE A 74 10.80 -10.63 -3.63
C ILE A 74 9.71 -11.67 -3.95
N GLY A 75 10.07 -12.77 -4.60
CA GLY A 75 9.14 -13.87 -4.85
C GLY A 75 8.46 -14.37 -3.57
N LEU A 76 7.19 -14.75 -3.68
CA LEU A 76 6.36 -15.21 -2.58
C LEU A 76 5.89 -16.65 -2.80
N PRO A 77 5.47 -17.38 -1.76
CA PRO A 77 4.89 -18.71 -1.91
C PRO A 77 3.75 -18.72 -2.94
N GLY A 78 3.86 -19.54 -3.98
CA GLY A 78 2.87 -19.63 -5.05
C GLY A 78 3.00 -18.57 -6.16
N TYR A 79 3.85 -17.55 -5.98
CA TYR A 79 4.04 -16.44 -6.93
C TYR A 79 5.52 -16.24 -7.25
N ALA A 80 5.96 -16.79 -8.37
CA ALA A 80 7.35 -16.68 -8.80
C ALA A 80 7.60 -15.32 -9.45
N GLN A 81 8.58 -14.58 -8.94
CA GLN A 81 9.06 -13.37 -9.59
C GLN A 81 9.51 -13.68 -11.01
N SER A 82 9.12 -12.83 -11.94
CA SER A 82 9.43 -12.91 -13.36
C SER A 82 10.01 -11.57 -13.79
N GLY A 83 11.34 -11.54 -13.92
CA GLY A 83 12.11 -10.34 -14.21
C GLY A 83 12.72 -9.75 -12.94
N SER A 84 13.13 -8.49 -13.05
CA SER A 84 13.81 -7.76 -11.98
C SER A 84 12.83 -7.11 -11.01
N THR A 85 13.29 -6.86 -9.79
CA THR A 85 12.58 -5.97 -8.87
C THR A 85 12.71 -4.53 -9.36
N VAL A 86 11.60 -3.79 -9.28
CA VAL A 86 11.51 -2.37 -9.57
C VAL A 86 11.39 -1.61 -8.26
N SER A 87 12.38 -0.79 -7.94
CA SER A 87 12.33 0.15 -6.82
C SER A 87 11.78 1.49 -7.29
N LEU A 88 10.81 2.02 -6.56
CA LEU A 88 10.09 3.26 -6.83
C LEU A 88 10.65 4.35 -5.93
N PHE A 89 11.09 5.48 -6.49
CA PHE A 89 11.68 6.57 -5.71
C PHE A 89 10.87 7.86 -5.81
N PRO A 90 10.83 8.68 -4.73
CA PRO A 90 11.49 8.47 -3.44
C PRO A 90 10.84 7.33 -2.63
N GLN A 91 11.66 6.50 -1.99
CA GLN A 91 11.19 5.38 -1.17
C GLN A 91 10.31 5.89 -0.02
N ASP A 92 9.33 5.08 0.36
CA ASP A 92 8.38 5.29 1.45
C ASP A 92 7.50 6.55 1.26
N LEU A 93 7.46 7.10 0.05
CA LEU A 93 6.56 8.21 -0.26
C LEU A 93 5.12 7.71 -0.24
N GLN A 94 4.37 8.20 0.73
CA GLN A 94 2.94 7.96 0.85
C GLN A 94 2.17 8.84 -0.14
N LEU A 95 1.29 8.20 -0.90
CA LEU A 95 0.39 8.83 -1.85
C LEU A 95 -0.98 9.04 -1.20
N GLU A 96 -1.61 10.17 -1.50
CA GLU A 96 -2.97 10.47 -1.01
C GLU A 96 -4.04 9.64 -1.74
N LEU A 97 -3.74 9.22 -2.97
CA LEU A 97 -4.57 8.37 -3.81
C LEU A 97 -3.69 7.25 -4.41
N PRO A 98 -4.21 6.03 -4.58
CA PRO A 98 -3.43 4.91 -5.10
C PRO A 98 -3.00 5.16 -6.54
N ALA A 99 -1.72 4.97 -6.82
CA ALA A 99 -1.18 4.93 -8.18
C ALA A 99 -1.34 3.53 -8.78
N ALA A 100 -1.62 3.46 -10.09
CA ALA A 100 -1.69 2.20 -10.81
C ALA A 100 -0.30 1.82 -11.33
N LEU A 101 0.28 0.75 -10.81
CA LEU A 101 1.54 0.18 -11.28
C LEU A 101 1.26 -1.02 -12.19
N THR A 102 1.62 -0.89 -13.47
CA THR A 102 1.32 -1.88 -14.50
C THR A 102 2.60 -2.48 -15.08
N PHE A 103 2.64 -3.81 -15.20
CA PHE A 103 3.68 -4.58 -15.88
C PHE A 103 3.12 -5.24 -17.15
N ALA A 104 3.50 -4.72 -18.31
CA ALA A 104 2.92 -5.04 -19.61
C ALA A 104 3.72 -6.11 -20.38
N ASP A 105 3.76 -7.35 -19.89
CA ASP A 105 4.58 -8.42 -20.50
C ASP A 105 3.82 -9.70 -20.87
N GLY A 106 2.48 -9.65 -20.92
CA GLY A 106 1.66 -10.67 -21.59
C GLY A 106 1.77 -12.08 -21.00
N ARG A 107 2.12 -12.19 -19.71
CA ARG A 107 2.29 -13.47 -19.01
C ARG A 107 0.99 -14.24 -18.85
N ASP A 108 1.12 -15.55 -18.79
CA ASP A 108 0.04 -16.44 -18.35
C ASP A 108 -0.11 -16.32 -16.82
N ARG A 109 -1.33 -16.05 -16.34
CA ARG A 109 -1.66 -15.75 -14.93
C ARG A 109 -0.73 -14.71 -14.29
N PRO A 110 -0.72 -13.46 -14.80
CA PRO A 110 0.13 -12.41 -14.28
C PRO A 110 -0.28 -12.04 -12.86
N ALA A 111 0.70 -11.67 -12.06
CA ALA A 111 0.52 -11.04 -10.77
C ALA A 111 1.57 -9.94 -10.57
N VAL A 112 1.34 -9.06 -9.60
CA VAL A 112 2.30 -8.07 -9.14
C VAL A 112 2.51 -8.28 -7.65
N ILE A 113 3.77 -8.44 -7.25
CA ILE A 113 4.19 -8.49 -5.85
C ILE A 113 4.71 -7.10 -5.49
N PHE A 114 4.31 -6.54 -4.36
CA PHE A 114 4.77 -5.24 -3.89
C PHE A 114 4.70 -5.15 -2.37
N GLU A 115 5.44 -4.22 -1.78
CA GLU A 115 5.32 -3.93 -0.35
C GLU A 115 4.36 -2.75 -0.12
N GLN A 116 3.43 -2.91 0.81
CA GLN A 116 2.59 -1.80 1.27
C GLN A 116 2.23 -1.98 2.74
N ASP A 117 2.33 -0.90 3.52
CA ASP A 117 1.97 -0.90 4.95
C ASP A 117 2.73 -1.99 5.75
N GLY A 118 3.97 -2.30 5.33
CA GLY A 118 4.82 -3.34 5.93
C GLY A 118 4.40 -4.79 5.60
N LEU A 119 3.49 -4.99 4.65
CA LEU A 119 3.07 -6.30 4.15
C LEU A 119 3.62 -6.55 2.75
N ASP A 120 4.00 -7.79 2.47
CA ASP A 120 4.23 -8.27 1.11
C ASP A 120 2.87 -8.66 0.49
N VAL A 121 2.45 -7.88 -0.52
CA VAL A 121 1.12 -7.93 -1.12
C VAL A 121 1.19 -8.45 -2.55
N VAL A 122 0.22 -9.29 -2.91
CA VAL A 122 -0.03 -9.75 -4.28
C VAL A 122 -1.28 -9.10 -4.84
N ALA A 123 -1.15 -8.43 -5.98
CA ALA A 123 -2.27 -8.08 -6.85
C ALA A 123 -2.34 -9.07 -8.02
N LEU A 124 -3.50 -9.70 -8.22
CA LEU A 124 -3.73 -10.56 -9.38
C LEU A 124 -3.94 -9.71 -10.63
N GLY A 125 -3.34 -10.12 -11.74
CA GLY A 125 -3.34 -9.36 -12.99
C GLY A 125 -2.01 -8.64 -13.25
N GLN A 126 -2.03 -7.71 -14.19
CA GLN A 126 -0.85 -6.94 -14.58
C GLN A 126 -0.71 -5.62 -13.81
N THR A 127 -1.74 -5.22 -13.06
CA THR A 127 -1.83 -3.92 -12.42
C THR A 127 -2.05 -4.08 -10.92
N ALA A 128 -1.17 -3.45 -10.13
CA ALA A 128 -1.35 -3.22 -8.71
C ALA A 128 -1.76 -1.75 -8.46
N TYR A 129 -2.42 -1.50 -7.33
CA TYR A 129 -2.75 -0.17 -6.87
C TYR A 129 -1.99 0.11 -5.59
N ILE A 130 -0.94 0.92 -5.70
CA ILE A 130 0.01 1.18 -4.61
C ILE A 130 -0.24 2.55 -4.00
N ASN A 131 -0.16 2.65 -2.67
CA ASN A 131 -0.24 3.92 -1.94
C ASN A 131 1.10 4.37 -1.38
N GLU A 132 2.13 3.55 -1.55
CA GLU A 132 3.47 3.83 -1.05
C GLU A 132 4.47 3.46 -2.12
N LEU A 133 5.44 4.34 -2.37
CA LEU A 133 6.52 4.05 -3.30
C LEU A 133 7.58 3.21 -2.60
N THR A 134 7.55 1.90 -2.82
CA THR A 134 8.50 0.95 -2.23
C THR A 134 9.22 0.17 -3.32
N ARG A 135 9.02 -1.14 -3.37
CA ARG A 135 9.50 -2.06 -4.37
C ARG A 135 8.33 -2.88 -4.88
N ALA A 136 8.39 -3.21 -6.16
CA ALA A 136 7.43 -4.09 -6.79
C ALA A 136 8.12 -4.96 -7.82
N ALA A 137 7.62 -6.17 -7.99
CA ALA A 137 8.09 -7.09 -8.99
C ALA A 137 6.91 -7.74 -9.66
N ALA A 138 7.17 -8.07 -10.90
CA ALA A 138 6.21 -8.65 -11.78
C ALA A 138 6.31 -10.18 -11.59
N ALA A 139 5.20 -10.89 -11.45
CA ALA A 139 5.20 -12.29 -11.03
C ALA A 139 4.24 -13.16 -11.86
N VAL A 140 4.42 -14.47 -11.73
CA VAL A 140 3.57 -15.50 -12.33
C VAL A 140 3.00 -16.36 -11.22
N ALA A 141 1.67 -16.46 -11.15
CA ALA A 141 1.01 -17.41 -10.26
C ALA A 141 1.30 -18.84 -10.73
N SER A 142 1.73 -19.68 -9.79
CA SER A 142 1.96 -21.11 -10.07
C SER A 142 0.66 -21.80 -10.47
N ALA A 143 0.74 -22.93 -11.18
CA ALA A 143 -0.48 -23.62 -11.65
C ALA A 143 -1.34 -24.16 -10.52
N ASP A 144 -0.70 -24.43 -9.39
CA ASP A 144 -1.32 -24.94 -8.17
C ASP A 144 -1.43 -23.84 -7.11
N ALA A 145 -1.23 -22.56 -7.49
CA ALA A 145 -1.40 -21.43 -6.59
C ALA A 145 -2.90 -21.23 -6.34
N GLU A 146 -3.41 -21.83 -5.27
CA GLU A 146 -4.68 -21.41 -4.68
C GLU A 146 -4.41 -20.19 -3.78
N PRO A 147 -5.12 -19.06 -3.98
CA PRO A 147 -4.97 -17.92 -3.10
C PRO A 147 -5.39 -18.34 -1.69
N LEU A 148 -4.59 -17.97 -0.68
CA LEU A 148 -4.87 -18.25 0.73
C LEU A 148 -6.29 -17.80 1.12
N VAL A 149 -6.72 -16.70 0.50
CA VAL A 149 -8.00 -16.03 0.73
C VAL A 149 -8.68 -15.81 -0.62
N THR A 150 -9.93 -16.24 -0.73
CA THR A 150 -10.83 -15.88 -1.84
C THR A 150 -11.99 -15.05 -1.31
N PHE A 151 -12.26 -13.93 -1.95
CA PHE A 151 -13.43 -13.09 -1.65
C PHE A 151 -14.69 -13.73 -2.21
N VAL A 152 -15.65 -14.04 -1.35
CA VAL A 152 -16.97 -14.59 -1.71
C VAL A 152 -17.99 -13.46 -1.87
N ALA A 153 -18.00 -12.53 -0.91
CA ALA A 153 -18.83 -11.33 -0.93
C ALA A 153 -18.20 -10.22 -0.07
N PRO A 154 -18.52 -8.93 -0.34
CA PRO A 154 -19.14 -8.43 -1.56
C PRO A 154 -18.19 -8.54 -2.77
N VAL A 155 -18.72 -8.30 -3.97
CA VAL A 155 -17.87 -8.13 -5.16
C VAL A 155 -17.12 -6.80 -5.03
N LEU A 156 -15.80 -6.87 -5.03
CA LEU A 156 -14.94 -5.69 -4.96
C LEU A 156 -14.76 -5.07 -6.35
N ALA A 157 -14.75 -3.74 -6.41
CA ALA A 157 -14.40 -2.99 -7.60
C ALA A 157 -12.91 -3.17 -7.92
N ALA A 158 -12.53 -3.14 -9.20
CA ALA A 158 -11.14 -3.24 -9.59
C ALA A 158 -10.38 -1.92 -9.38
N THR A 159 -11.07 -0.78 -9.38
CA THR A 159 -10.47 0.55 -9.27
C THR A 159 -11.19 1.43 -8.23
N PRO A 160 -10.51 2.46 -7.67
CA PRO A 160 -11.14 3.41 -6.76
C PRO A 160 -12.35 4.14 -7.38
N ASP A 161 -12.25 4.59 -8.64
CA ASP A 161 -13.34 5.26 -9.34
C ASP A 161 -14.55 4.34 -9.57
N GLN A 162 -14.31 3.05 -9.80
CA GLN A 162 -15.40 2.08 -9.94
C GLN A 162 -16.10 1.85 -8.61
N ALA A 163 -15.37 1.85 -7.49
CA ALA A 163 -15.95 1.64 -6.17
C ALA A 163 -17.01 2.69 -5.81
N ILE A 164 -16.75 3.97 -6.08
CA ILE A 164 -17.73 5.05 -5.84
C ILE A 164 -18.92 5.03 -6.81
N ALA A 165 -18.82 4.30 -7.93
CA ALA A 165 -19.92 4.07 -8.86
C ALA A 165 -20.77 2.82 -8.54
N MET A 166 -20.29 1.98 -7.62
CA MET A 166 -20.99 0.81 -7.11
C MET A 166 -21.92 1.20 -5.95
N PRO A 167 -22.86 0.32 -5.54
CA PRO A 167 -23.65 0.55 -4.34
C PRO A 167 -22.76 0.87 -3.14
N VAL A 168 -23.11 1.94 -2.45
CA VAL A 168 -22.39 2.44 -1.28
C VAL A 168 -23.02 1.84 -0.03
N HIS A 169 -22.19 1.50 0.95
CA HIS A 169 -22.61 0.81 2.16
C HIS A 169 -22.17 1.57 3.41
N ASP A 170 -23.08 1.68 4.39
CA ASP A 170 -22.75 2.12 5.76
C ASP A 170 -22.10 0.99 6.56
N THR A 171 -22.35 -0.26 6.18
CA THR A 171 -21.76 -1.47 6.76
C THR A 171 -21.79 -2.54 5.69
N PHE A 172 -20.69 -3.27 5.50
CA PHE A 172 -20.65 -4.40 4.58
C PHE A 172 -20.17 -5.65 5.29
N ARG A 173 -20.76 -6.78 4.91
CA ARG A 173 -20.33 -8.09 5.38
C ARG A 173 -19.33 -8.67 4.41
N MET A 174 -18.10 -8.87 4.88
CA MET A 174 -17.07 -9.61 4.18
C MET A 174 -17.29 -11.09 4.40
N GLU A 175 -17.27 -11.86 3.33
CA GLU A 175 -17.31 -13.32 3.33
C GLU A 175 -16.10 -13.83 2.56
N LEU A 176 -15.29 -14.64 3.23
CA LEU A 176 -14.01 -15.14 2.74
C LEU A 176 -14.01 -16.66 2.79
N SER A 177 -13.47 -17.27 1.73
CA SER A 177 -13.11 -18.68 1.71
C SER A 177 -11.59 -18.81 1.83
N LEU A 178 -11.13 -19.70 2.71
CA LEU A 178 -9.73 -19.92 3.02
C LEU A 178 -9.30 -21.30 2.50
N ALA A 179 -8.12 -21.36 1.88
CA ALA A 179 -7.59 -22.59 1.30
C ALA A 179 -7.25 -23.65 2.36
N ASP A 180 -6.85 -23.24 3.57
CA ASP A 180 -6.49 -24.15 4.67
C ASP A 180 -7.42 -23.97 5.88
N PRO A 181 -8.02 -25.06 6.43
CA PRO A 181 -8.76 -25.02 7.69
C PRO A 181 -7.91 -24.74 8.93
N SER A 182 -6.58 -24.73 8.83
CA SER A 182 -5.71 -24.46 9.96
C SER A 182 -5.92 -23.03 10.51
N SER A 183 -5.81 -22.87 11.83
CA SER A 183 -5.95 -21.56 12.47
C SER A 183 -4.75 -20.70 12.11
N PHE A 184 -4.96 -19.61 11.38
CA PHE A 184 -3.96 -18.56 11.16
C PHE A 184 -4.53 -17.17 11.47
N ASN A 185 -3.64 -16.18 11.51
CA ASN A 185 -4.01 -14.79 11.70
C ASN A 185 -4.24 -14.18 10.31
N LEU A 186 -5.46 -13.71 10.09
CA LEU A 186 -5.85 -12.95 8.92
C LEU A 186 -5.76 -11.46 9.22
N ASP A 187 -4.77 -10.81 8.65
CA ASP A 187 -4.54 -9.38 8.74
C ASP A 187 -5.41 -8.65 7.70
N VAL A 188 -6.21 -7.69 8.16
CA VAL A 188 -7.13 -6.89 7.34
C VAL A 188 -6.71 -5.43 7.40
N VAL A 189 -6.38 -4.87 6.24
CA VAL A 189 -6.02 -3.47 6.06
C VAL A 189 -7.07 -2.81 5.17
N LEU A 190 -7.69 -1.75 5.69
CA LEU A 190 -8.65 -0.91 4.97
C LEU A 190 -8.10 0.51 4.89
N SER A 191 -8.04 1.06 3.68
CA SER A 191 -7.59 2.43 3.44
C SER A 191 -8.66 3.20 2.69
N ALA A 192 -9.15 4.29 3.26
CA ALA A 192 -10.11 5.19 2.62
C ALA A 192 -9.41 6.25 1.76
N TYR A 193 -10.02 6.59 0.63
CA TYR A 193 -9.50 7.57 -0.33
C TYR A 193 -10.57 8.60 -0.71
N ASP A 194 -10.19 9.88 -0.66
CA ASP A 194 -10.99 11.01 -1.12
C ASP A 194 -10.82 11.22 -2.64
N VAL A 195 -11.25 10.23 -3.41
CA VAL A 195 -11.10 10.22 -4.89
C VAL A 195 -11.76 11.43 -5.54
N GLN A 196 -12.86 11.91 -4.97
CA GLN A 196 -13.60 13.08 -5.47
C GLN A 196 -13.04 14.42 -4.95
N ARG A 197 -12.04 14.39 -4.04
CA ARG A 197 -11.46 15.56 -3.37
C ARG A 197 -12.48 16.41 -2.61
N ALA A 198 -13.55 15.80 -2.11
CA ALA A 198 -14.61 16.51 -1.41
C ALA A 198 -14.17 16.97 -0.01
N HIS A 199 -13.23 16.26 0.60
CA HIS A 199 -12.72 16.53 1.95
C HIS A 199 -11.39 17.28 1.93
N GLY A 200 -10.59 17.11 0.87
CA GLY A 200 -9.34 17.84 0.67
C GLY A 200 -8.26 17.51 1.69
N ARG A 201 -8.36 16.34 2.33
CA ARG A 201 -7.41 15.81 3.33
C ARG A 201 -7.22 14.31 3.15
N SER A 202 -6.10 13.78 3.64
CA SER A 202 -5.91 12.34 3.75
C SER A 202 -6.99 11.74 4.66
N LEU A 203 -7.61 10.65 4.20
CA LEU A 203 -8.55 9.87 4.99
C LEU A 203 -7.90 8.62 5.60
N ARG A 204 -6.59 8.44 5.37
CA ARG A 204 -5.77 7.43 6.05
C ARG A 204 -5.41 8.00 7.44
N GLY A 205 -5.69 7.24 8.49
CA GLY A 205 -5.65 7.72 9.89
C GLY A 205 -4.36 8.48 10.21
N THR A 206 -4.49 9.73 10.67
CA THR A 206 -3.41 10.73 10.80
C THR A 206 -2.48 10.52 12.00
N GLY A 207 -2.43 9.31 12.57
CA GLY A 207 -1.45 8.93 13.58
C GLY A 207 -1.85 9.14 15.05
N GLU A 208 -3.09 9.51 15.36
CA GLU A 208 -3.57 9.55 16.75
C GLU A 208 -4.97 8.93 16.89
N GLY A 209 -5.04 7.59 17.01
CA GLY A 209 -6.18 6.90 17.63
C GLY A 209 -7.55 6.98 16.93
N GLU A 210 -7.60 7.39 15.66
CA GLU A 210 -8.80 7.34 14.82
C GLU A 210 -8.58 6.34 13.68
N CYS A 211 -9.16 5.14 13.77
CA CYS A 211 -9.21 4.25 12.61
C CYS A 211 -10.59 4.39 12.01
N GLY A 212 -10.64 4.80 10.74
CA GLY A 212 -11.89 5.00 10.02
C GLY A 212 -12.83 3.78 9.99
N PHE A 213 -12.33 2.58 10.31
CA PHE A 213 -13.08 1.33 10.27
C PHE A 213 -12.80 0.44 11.48
N ARG A 214 -13.80 -0.40 11.82
CA ARG A 214 -13.65 -1.53 12.74
C ARG A 214 -14.26 -2.80 12.16
N LEU A 215 -13.78 -3.95 12.64
CA LEU A 215 -14.36 -5.26 12.35
C LEU A 215 -15.34 -5.67 13.46
N ALA A 216 -16.50 -6.20 13.08
CA ALA A 216 -17.55 -6.66 14.00
C ALA A 216 -18.17 -7.99 13.54
N GLN A 217 -19.01 -8.61 14.39
CA GLN A 217 -19.82 -9.80 14.05
C GLN A 217 -19.05 -10.95 13.39
N VAL A 218 -17.82 -11.20 13.85
CA VAL A 218 -16.94 -12.23 13.31
C VAL A 218 -17.56 -13.63 13.49
N THR A 219 -17.68 -14.36 12.38
CA THR A 219 -18.10 -15.76 12.30
C THR A 219 -16.97 -16.57 11.66
N GLY A 220 -16.73 -17.80 12.15
CA GLY A 220 -15.62 -18.62 11.65
C GLY A 220 -14.23 -18.22 12.19
N GLY A 221 -14.18 -17.34 13.19
CA GLY A 221 -12.95 -16.88 13.82
C GLY A 221 -13.19 -16.03 15.08
N SER A 222 -12.13 -15.39 15.57
CA SER A 222 -12.19 -14.39 16.64
C SER A 222 -11.32 -13.18 16.33
N LEU A 223 -11.77 -11.98 16.75
CA LEU A 223 -11.02 -10.75 16.57
C LEU A 223 -9.88 -10.67 17.59
N ARG A 224 -8.69 -10.30 17.14
CA ARG A 224 -7.53 -9.97 17.96
C ARG A 224 -7.07 -8.56 17.54
N SER A 225 -7.05 -7.66 18.51
CA SER A 225 -6.87 -6.20 18.40
C SER A 225 -7.97 -5.43 17.67
N ASP A 226 -8.30 -4.28 18.25
CA ASP A 226 -9.03 -3.18 17.65
C ASP A 226 -8.07 -2.00 17.44
N CYS A 227 -8.34 -1.24 16.38
CA CYS A 227 -7.92 0.12 16.09
C CYS A 227 -6.98 0.82 17.12
N SER A 228 -5.72 0.40 17.18
CA SER A 228 -4.73 1.02 18.08
C SER A 228 -3.48 1.47 17.35
N ASP A 229 -3.13 0.81 16.24
CA ASP A 229 -1.95 1.10 15.44
C ASP A 229 -2.38 1.26 13.96
N SER A 230 -2.49 2.51 13.48
CA SER A 230 -2.72 2.86 12.06
C SER A 230 -1.61 2.27 11.17
N PRO A 231 -1.87 1.80 9.92
CA PRO A 231 -3.12 1.79 9.14
C PRO A 231 -3.95 0.51 9.28
N PHE A 232 -3.69 -0.29 10.31
CA PHE A 232 -4.26 -1.63 10.45
C PHE A 232 -5.71 -1.59 10.98
N THR A 233 -6.63 -2.33 10.33
CA THR A 233 -8.04 -2.38 10.76
C THR A 233 -8.31 -3.47 11.80
N GLY A 234 -7.67 -4.64 11.68
CA GLY A 234 -7.80 -5.71 12.67
C GLY A 234 -7.30 -7.07 12.20
N THR A 235 -6.93 -7.93 13.15
CA THR A 235 -6.53 -9.32 12.87
C THR A 235 -7.68 -10.26 13.22
N VAL A 236 -8.12 -11.09 12.26
CA VAL A 236 -9.09 -12.17 12.50
C VAL A 236 -8.33 -13.48 12.65
N ARG A 237 -8.38 -14.08 13.83
CA ARG A 237 -7.89 -15.45 14.03
C ARG A 237 -8.93 -16.44 13.52
N THR A 238 -8.59 -17.19 12.48
CA THR A 238 -9.50 -18.10 11.79
C THR A 238 -9.65 -19.43 12.54
N SER A 239 -10.80 -20.09 12.43
CA SER A 239 -11.07 -21.41 13.02
C SER A 239 -11.70 -22.42 12.05
N GLY A 240 -11.76 -22.08 10.76
CA GLY A 240 -12.27 -22.92 9.68
C GLY A 240 -11.97 -22.32 8.31
N THR A 241 -12.53 -22.91 7.25
CA THR A 241 -12.32 -22.48 5.85
C THR A 241 -13.25 -21.37 5.39
N GLU A 242 -14.19 -20.96 6.23
CA GLU A 242 -15.14 -19.88 5.94
C GLU A 242 -15.07 -18.88 7.09
N VAL A 243 -14.78 -17.63 6.75
CA VAL A 243 -14.71 -16.53 7.72
C VAL A 243 -15.58 -15.40 7.19
N SER A 244 -16.35 -14.80 8.08
CA SER A 244 -17.09 -13.58 7.75
C SER A 244 -17.08 -12.60 8.89
N PHE A 245 -17.10 -11.32 8.56
CA PHE A 245 -17.11 -10.22 9.52
C PHE A 245 -17.74 -8.99 8.87
N ASP A 246 -18.33 -8.15 9.70
CA ASP A 246 -18.88 -6.87 9.27
C ASP A 246 -17.79 -5.81 9.37
N VAL A 247 -17.64 -4.99 8.34
CA VAL A 247 -16.82 -3.78 8.36
C VAL A 247 -17.75 -2.61 8.60
N GLN A 248 -17.46 -1.83 9.64
CA GLN A 248 -18.25 -0.69 10.07
C GLN A 248 -17.38 0.57 10.12
N PRO A 249 -17.96 1.77 9.91
CA PRO A 249 -17.27 3.01 10.16
C PRO A 249 -16.97 3.08 11.66
N PHE A 250 -15.78 3.55 12.00
CA PHE A 250 -15.39 3.78 13.37
C PHE A 250 -14.67 5.11 13.43
N GLN A 251 -15.06 6.01 14.34
CA GLN A 251 -14.41 7.31 14.53
C GLN A 251 -14.15 8.15 13.26
N ALA A 252 -14.77 7.82 12.12
CA ALA A 252 -14.76 8.66 10.94
C ALA A 252 -15.72 9.81 11.21
N ASP A 253 -15.25 11.05 11.05
CA ASP A 253 -16.15 12.18 10.85
C ASP A 253 -17.18 11.79 9.77
N GLY A 254 -18.44 12.19 9.94
CA GLY A 254 -19.44 12.00 8.89
C GLY A 254 -18.92 12.59 7.58
N LEU A 255 -18.81 11.77 6.55
CA LEU A 255 -18.36 12.16 5.23
C LEU A 255 -19.61 12.54 4.44
N ASP A 256 -19.66 13.78 3.96
CA ASP A 256 -20.79 14.28 3.17
C ASP A 256 -20.93 13.61 1.79
N VAL A 257 -19.92 12.83 1.38
CA VAL A 257 -19.92 12.06 0.14
C VAL A 257 -19.29 10.67 0.35
N PRO A 258 -19.71 9.67 -0.46
CA PRO A 258 -19.06 8.36 -0.47
C PRO A 258 -17.57 8.41 -0.81
N VAL A 259 -16.81 7.49 -0.19
CA VAL A 259 -15.37 7.31 -0.44
C VAL A 259 -15.07 5.92 -0.97
N ALA A 260 -13.93 5.78 -1.66
CA ALA A 260 -13.42 4.47 -2.04
C ALA A 260 -12.58 3.90 -0.90
N VAL A 261 -12.77 2.62 -0.58
CA VAL A 261 -12.02 1.90 0.45
C VAL A 261 -11.27 0.74 -0.21
N GLY A 262 -9.95 0.81 -0.21
CA GLY A 262 -9.09 -0.28 -0.67
C GLY A 262 -9.00 -1.38 0.39
N VAL A 263 -9.04 -2.62 -0.06
CA VAL A 263 -9.05 -3.82 0.79
C VAL A 263 -7.80 -4.65 0.53
N ILE A 264 -6.98 -4.82 1.56
CA ILE A 264 -5.88 -5.80 1.59
C ILE A 264 -6.14 -6.81 2.69
N ILE A 265 -6.06 -8.09 2.35
CA ILE A 265 -6.32 -9.19 3.27
C ILE A 265 -5.29 -10.31 3.06
N GLY A 266 -4.73 -10.83 4.13
CA GLY A 266 -3.97 -12.07 4.10
C GLY A 266 -3.29 -12.35 5.42
N SER A 267 -2.07 -12.87 5.41
CA SER A 267 -1.30 -13.16 6.62
C SER A 267 0.01 -12.37 6.63
N SER A 268 0.78 -12.53 7.70
CA SER A 268 2.16 -12.01 7.77
C SER A 268 3.11 -12.62 6.73
N GLU A 269 2.74 -13.70 6.05
CA GLU A 269 3.55 -14.33 4.99
C GLU A 269 3.18 -13.83 3.59
N ILE A 270 1.88 -13.56 3.36
CA ILE A 270 1.36 -13.12 2.07
C ILE A 270 0.01 -12.42 2.25
N ALA A 271 -0.10 -11.21 1.71
CA ALA A 271 -1.33 -10.47 1.62
C ALA A 271 -1.84 -10.36 0.18
N PHE A 272 -3.13 -10.11 0.01
CA PHE A 272 -3.76 -9.97 -1.30
C PHE A 272 -4.47 -8.62 -1.40
N GLN A 273 -4.23 -7.90 -2.48
CA GLN A 273 -5.01 -6.73 -2.84
C GLN A 273 -6.35 -7.19 -3.43
N GLY A 274 -7.41 -7.13 -2.62
CA GLY A 274 -8.74 -7.62 -3.01
C GLY A 274 -9.48 -6.72 -3.98
N GLY A 275 -9.27 -5.40 -3.89
CA GLY A 275 -9.97 -4.40 -4.70
C GLY A 275 -10.49 -3.25 -3.83
N PHE A 276 -11.57 -2.63 -4.28
CA PHE A 276 -12.14 -1.42 -3.67
C PHE A 276 -13.64 -1.55 -3.41
N LEU A 277 -14.15 -0.83 -2.40
CA LEU A 277 -15.58 -0.71 -2.09
C LEU A 277 -15.97 0.75 -1.93
N GLY A 278 -17.20 1.08 -2.33
CA GLY A 278 -17.81 2.37 -2.00
C GLY A 278 -18.33 2.35 -0.57
N PHE A 279 -17.99 3.37 0.21
CA PHE A 279 -18.38 3.45 1.62
C PHE A 279 -18.98 4.82 1.95
N ASP A 280 -20.07 4.81 2.72
CA ASP A 280 -20.74 6.01 3.22
C ASP A 280 -20.58 6.03 4.75
N THR A 281 -20.39 7.22 5.32
CA THR A 281 -20.30 7.40 6.78
C THR A 281 -21.38 8.33 7.31
N CYS A 282 -22.49 8.50 6.59
CA CYS A 282 -23.70 9.17 7.09
C CYS A 282 -23.95 8.82 8.57
N THR A 283 -23.92 9.83 9.44
CA THR A 283 -24.27 9.66 10.85
C THR A 283 -25.75 9.28 10.99
N ASP A 284 -26.12 8.57 12.06
CA ASP A 284 -27.50 8.11 12.41
C ASP A 284 -28.61 9.20 12.33
N THR A 285 -28.24 10.47 12.13
CA THR A 285 -29.16 11.59 11.92
C THR A 285 -29.46 11.95 10.46
N GLY A 286 -28.94 11.20 9.47
CA GLY A 286 -29.52 11.15 8.13
C GLY A 286 -28.51 11.09 6.98
N CYS A 287 -28.68 10.06 6.13
CA CYS A 287 -29.05 10.30 4.75
C CYS A 287 -30.61 10.32 4.66
#